data_AF-A0A1G0LEI6-F1
#
_entry.id   AF-A0A1G0LEI6-F1
#
_cell.length_a   1.000
_cell.length_b   1.000
_cell.length_c   1.000
_cell.angle_alpha   90.00
_cell.angle_beta   90.00
_cell.angle_gamma   90.00
#
_symmetry.space_group_name_H-M   'P 1'
#
loop_
_entity.id
_entity.type
_entity.pdbx_description
1 polymer ?
#
loop_
_entity_poly.entity_id
_entity_poly.type
_entity_poly.pdbx_seq_one_letter_code
_entity_poly.pdbx_strand_id
1 'polypeptide(L)'
;MVLLDISATGEENVIEYDETGQMNDLAYRRRQLKELQENVVDLEDISGGISITDLTLNDFRMDLSEYMKNNLAGLEQAPCAIYALKTINQQFSEKELEPGVIFCLKNISAKIIQKTAYSLEPHYLVYVAKTGEIKLSFMQAKKILDILKKECIRQKFADQAAIDRFNQETHDAKDMSIYRASLETAIYSIIGKEEEKGVESLFSRGGTVLSKEMFKGMEDFEVVCYLVLI
;
A
#
# COMPACT_ATOMS: atom_id res chain seq x y z
N MET A 1 11.90 37.64 52.14
CA MET A 1 12.88 37.27 51.10
C MET A 1 12.49 35.88 50.64
N VAL A 2 11.83 35.79 49.49
CA VAL A 2 11.27 34.53 48.96
C VAL A 2 12.23 34.05 47.89
N LEU A 3 12.86 32.90 48.11
CA LEU A 3 13.54 32.17 47.03
C LEU A 3 12.45 31.48 46.20
N LEU A 4 12.36 31.87 44.93
CA LEU A 4 11.50 31.25 43.93
C LEU A 4 12.39 30.29 43.13
N ASP A 5 12.18 28.99 43.29
CA ASP A 5 12.76 27.97 42.40
C ASP A 5 11.86 27.83 41.16
N ILE A 6 12.46 27.92 39.97
CA ILE A 6 11.78 28.10 38.68
C ILE A 6 12.03 26.91 37.75
N SER A 7 12.31 25.71 38.27
CA SER A 7 12.75 24.61 37.39
C SER A 7 12.45 23.20 37.89
N ALA A 8 11.25 22.96 38.41
CA ALA A 8 10.79 21.60 38.66
C ALA A 8 9.30 21.47 38.31
N THR A 9 9.02 20.70 37.26
CA THR A 9 7.69 20.11 37.03
C THR A 9 7.33 19.28 38.25
N GLY A 10 6.13 19.47 38.79
CA GLY A 10 5.69 19.00 40.11
C GLY A 10 5.51 17.48 40.29
N GLU A 11 6.48 16.67 39.85
CA GLU A 11 6.48 15.21 39.99
C GLU A 11 7.53 14.68 40.99
N GLU A 12 8.28 15.55 41.68
CA GLU A 12 9.28 15.14 42.69
C GLU A 12 8.94 15.59 44.12
N ASN A 13 7.66 15.57 44.52
CA ASN A 13 7.32 15.75 45.93
C ASN A 13 7.33 14.39 46.65
N VAL A 14 8.45 14.04 47.27
CA VAL A 14 8.71 12.76 47.96
C VAL A 14 8.04 12.68 49.35
N ILE A 15 7.04 13.54 49.64
CA ILE A 15 6.40 13.64 50.98
C ILE A 15 4.87 13.42 50.92
N GLU A 16 4.33 12.80 49.87
CA GLU A 16 2.93 12.35 49.87
C GLU A 16 2.85 10.83 49.70
N TYR A 17 2.82 10.13 50.83
CA TYR A 17 2.40 8.74 50.92
C TYR A 17 0.87 8.67 50.85
N ASP A 18 0.32 8.60 49.64
CA ASP A 18 -1.10 8.24 49.44
C ASP A 18 -1.20 6.75 49.07
N GLU A 19 -1.61 5.94 50.06
CA GLU A 19 -1.75 4.48 50.00
C GLU A 19 -2.83 3.97 49.01
N THR A 20 -3.53 4.86 48.30
CA THR A 20 -4.58 4.52 47.32
C THR A 20 -4.11 4.43 45.86
N GLY A 21 -2.88 4.83 45.55
CA GLY A 21 -2.36 4.88 44.16
C GLY A 21 -1.95 3.53 43.55
N GLN A 22 -1.61 2.53 44.37
CA GLN A 22 -1.03 1.27 43.88
C GLN A 22 -2.05 0.36 43.16
N MET A 23 -3.33 0.37 43.54
CA MET A 23 -4.34 -0.50 42.91
C MET A 23 -4.84 0.01 41.55
N ASN A 24 -4.84 1.32 41.32
CA ASN A 24 -5.22 1.89 40.03
C ASN A 24 -4.11 1.76 38.99
N ASP A 25 -2.84 1.81 39.39
CA ASP A 25 -1.70 1.68 38.49
C ASP A 25 -1.62 0.26 37.88
N LEU A 26 -1.97 -0.79 38.63
CA LEU A 26 -2.04 -2.16 38.10
C LEU A 26 -3.15 -2.38 37.07
N ALA A 27 -4.32 -1.76 37.27
CA ALA A 27 -5.41 -1.81 36.30
C ALA A 27 -5.08 -0.99 35.05
N TYR A 28 -4.43 0.15 35.22
CA TYR A 28 -3.93 1.01 34.15
C TYR A 28 -2.83 0.33 33.34
N ARG A 29 -1.82 -0.27 33.99
CA ARG A 29 -0.77 -1.07 33.33
C ARG A 29 -1.30 -2.33 32.67
N ARG A 30 -2.30 -3.00 33.25
CA ARG A 30 -2.98 -4.11 32.56
C ARG A 30 -3.70 -3.63 31.30
N ARG A 31 -4.35 -2.47 31.34
CA ARG A 31 -5.03 -1.90 30.18
C ARG A 31 -4.02 -1.50 29.09
N GLN A 32 -2.90 -0.89 29.45
CA GLN A 32 -1.78 -0.62 28.53
C GLN A 32 -1.15 -1.90 27.95
N LEU A 33 -0.90 -2.93 28.78
CA LEU A 33 -0.35 -4.21 28.32
C LEU A 33 -1.34 -4.96 27.42
N LYS A 34 -2.64 -4.85 27.69
CA LYS A 34 -3.70 -5.44 26.87
C LYS A 34 -3.87 -4.66 25.57
N GLU A 35 -3.76 -3.33 25.59
CA GLU A 35 -3.67 -2.52 24.37
C GLU A 35 -2.41 -2.87 23.57
N LEU A 36 -1.25 -3.12 24.18
CA LEU A 36 -0.05 -3.56 23.45
C LEU A 36 -0.14 -5.00 22.91
N GLN A 37 -0.89 -5.87 23.60
CA GLN A 37 -1.09 -7.26 23.19
C GLN A 37 -2.20 -7.43 22.14
N GLU A 38 -3.28 -6.64 22.22
CA GLU A 38 -4.38 -6.62 21.26
C GLU A 38 -4.08 -5.70 20.07
N ASN A 39 -3.33 -4.62 20.27
CA ASN A 39 -2.74 -3.82 19.19
C ASN A 39 -1.35 -4.35 18.82
N VAL A 40 -1.27 -5.62 18.42
CA VAL A 40 -0.35 -5.97 17.33
C VAL A 40 -0.94 -5.35 16.06
N VAL A 41 -1.05 -4.02 16.08
CA VAL A 41 -1.23 -3.20 14.90
C VAL A 41 0.15 -3.17 14.31
N ASP A 42 0.27 -3.64 13.07
CA ASP A 42 1.50 -3.50 12.31
C ASP A 42 2.01 -2.06 12.48
N LEU A 43 3.21 -1.91 13.06
CA LEU A 43 3.86 -0.61 13.26
C LEU A 43 4.09 0.16 11.94
N GLU A 44 3.76 -0.45 10.82
CA GLU A 44 3.68 0.13 9.48
C GLU A 44 2.40 0.95 9.22
N ASP A 45 1.33 0.79 10.01
CA ASP A 45 0.06 1.52 9.82
C ASP A 45 -0.04 2.83 10.63
N ILE A 46 0.66 2.94 11.78
CA ILE A 46 0.57 4.14 12.66
C ILE A 46 1.68 5.16 12.37
N SER A 47 2.83 4.67 11.91
CA SER A 47 3.88 5.50 11.36
C SER A 47 3.92 5.16 9.89
N GLY A 48 3.74 6.12 8.98
CA GLY A 48 3.99 5.98 7.55
C GLY A 48 5.48 5.67 7.28
N GLY A 49 5.92 4.53 7.81
CA GLY A 49 7.26 4.01 7.93
C GLY A 49 7.65 3.40 6.61
N ILE A 50 7.73 4.26 5.60
CA ILE A 50 8.41 3.91 4.37
C ILE A 50 9.89 3.80 4.77
N SER A 51 10.38 2.58 4.95
CA SER A 51 11.81 2.37 5.16
C SER A 51 12.59 2.98 3.98
N ILE A 52 13.77 3.55 4.25
CA ILE A 52 14.64 4.15 3.20
C ILE A 52 14.98 3.13 2.10
N THR A 53 15.03 1.84 2.44
CA THR A 53 15.18 0.75 1.48
C THR A 53 13.98 0.62 0.54
N ASP A 54 12.78 0.88 1.05
CA ASP A 54 11.52 0.70 0.34
C ASP A 54 11.27 1.87 -0.61
N LEU A 55 11.84 3.04 -0.31
CA LEU A 55 11.92 4.17 -1.22
C LEU A 55 12.80 3.91 -2.44
N THR A 56 13.85 3.08 -2.35
CA THR A 56 14.83 2.97 -3.46
C THR A 56 14.58 1.80 -4.39
N LEU A 57 13.82 0.78 -3.95
CA LEU A 57 13.49 -0.43 -4.71
C LEU A 57 14.72 -1.07 -5.40
N ASN A 58 15.90 -0.97 -4.78
CA ASN A 58 17.17 -1.35 -5.41
C ASN A 58 17.20 -2.82 -5.84
N ASP A 59 16.66 -3.71 -5.02
CA ASP A 59 16.62 -5.15 -5.31
C ASP A 59 15.81 -5.42 -6.60
N PHE A 60 14.64 -4.78 -6.73
CA PHE A 60 13.83 -4.86 -7.95
C PHE A 60 14.53 -4.29 -9.17
N ARG A 61 15.24 -3.15 -9.02
CA ARG A 61 16.00 -2.56 -10.12
C ARG A 61 17.13 -3.48 -10.58
N MET A 62 17.77 -4.20 -9.65
CA MET A 62 18.82 -5.16 -9.98
C MET A 62 18.24 -6.36 -10.75
N ASP A 63 17.16 -6.96 -10.24
CA ASP A 63 16.49 -8.09 -10.90
C ASP A 63 15.97 -7.72 -12.30
N LEU A 64 15.37 -6.53 -12.44
CA LEU A 64 14.88 -6.02 -13.72
C LEU A 64 16.02 -5.80 -14.70
N SER A 65 17.15 -5.23 -14.25
CA SER A 65 18.34 -5.04 -15.07
C SER A 65 18.91 -6.37 -15.58
N GLU A 66 18.87 -7.42 -14.76
CA GLU A 66 19.27 -8.76 -15.18
C GLU A 66 18.29 -9.34 -16.22
N TYR A 67 16.98 -9.22 -16.01
CA TYR A 67 15.96 -9.70 -16.94
C TYR A 67 16.00 -8.97 -18.29
N MET A 68 16.19 -7.66 -18.29
CA MET A 68 16.25 -6.85 -19.50
C MET A 68 17.36 -7.28 -20.46
N LYS A 69 18.50 -7.78 -19.96
CA LYS A 69 19.62 -8.21 -20.83
C LYS A 69 19.20 -9.21 -21.91
N ASN A 70 18.24 -10.08 -21.62
CA ASN A 70 17.77 -11.12 -22.55
C ASN A 70 16.36 -10.86 -23.11
N ASN A 71 15.61 -9.92 -22.54
CA ASN A 71 14.17 -9.77 -22.81
C ASN A 71 13.72 -8.34 -23.16
N LEU A 72 14.65 -7.39 -23.34
CA LEU A 72 14.36 -5.97 -23.60
C LEU A 72 13.41 -5.73 -24.78
N ALA A 73 13.65 -6.38 -25.92
CA ALA A 73 12.82 -6.19 -27.12
C ALA A 73 11.35 -6.58 -26.90
N GLY A 74 11.09 -7.61 -26.07
CA GLY A 74 9.73 -8.03 -25.73
C GLY A 74 9.04 -7.06 -24.78
N LEU A 75 9.80 -6.43 -23.86
CA LEU A 75 9.27 -5.44 -22.93
C LEU A 75 8.89 -4.12 -23.64
N GLU A 76 9.69 -3.67 -24.60
CA GLU A 76 9.40 -2.43 -25.35
C GLU A 76 8.19 -2.55 -26.28
N GLN A 77 7.90 -3.75 -26.77
CA GLN A 77 6.78 -4.04 -27.67
C GLN A 77 5.52 -4.50 -26.93
N ALA A 78 5.57 -4.59 -25.59
CA ALA A 78 4.47 -5.06 -24.78
C ALA A 78 3.26 -4.11 -24.93
N PRO A 79 2.08 -4.61 -25.33
CA PRO A 79 0.88 -3.78 -25.35
C PRO A 79 0.51 -3.31 -23.93
N CYS A 80 -0.25 -2.22 -23.84
CA CYS A 80 -0.87 -1.82 -22.59
C CYS A 80 -2.05 -2.76 -22.25
N ALA A 81 -2.46 -2.77 -20.99
CA ALA A 81 -3.50 -3.62 -20.43
C ALA A 81 -3.23 -5.15 -20.55
N ILE A 82 -1.96 -5.57 -20.46
CA ILE A 82 -1.62 -7.00 -20.33
C ILE A 82 -2.12 -7.52 -18.99
N TYR A 83 -2.63 -8.74 -18.99
CA TYR A 83 -3.01 -9.42 -17.77
C TYR A 83 -2.37 -10.78 -17.60
N ALA A 84 -2.21 -11.16 -16.35
CA ALA A 84 -1.81 -12.50 -15.95
C ALA A 84 -2.82 -13.04 -14.94
N LEU A 85 -2.91 -14.37 -14.89
CA LEU A 85 -3.78 -15.09 -13.97
C LEU A 85 -2.92 -16.04 -13.14
N LYS A 86 -3.20 -16.11 -11.84
CA LYS A 86 -2.44 -16.94 -10.91
C LYS A 86 -3.37 -17.58 -9.90
N THR A 87 -3.28 -18.90 -9.76
CA THR A 87 -3.96 -19.61 -8.66
C THR A 87 -3.17 -19.43 -7.37
N ILE A 88 -3.84 -19.01 -6.29
CA ILE A 88 -3.27 -18.93 -4.95
C ILE A 88 -3.24 -20.33 -4.33
N ASN A 89 -2.05 -20.84 -4.05
CA ASN A 89 -1.90 -22.10 -3.33
C ASN A 89 -1.83 -21.82 -1.83
N GLN A 90 -2.96 -21.95 -1.13
CA GLN A 90 -3.11 -21.75 0.32
C GLN A 90 -2.14 -22.56 1.21
N GLN A 91 -1.44 -23.56 0.65
CA GLN A 91 -0.43 -24.35 1.36
C GLN A 91 0.95 -23.67 1.45
N PHE A 92 1.24 -22.69 0.59
CA PHE A 92 2.54 -22.02 0.50
C PHE A 92 2.47 -20.50 0.62
N SER A 93 1.30 -19.92 0.35
CA SER A 93 1.06 -18.49 0.58
C SER A 93 0.82 -18.29 2.08
N GLU A 94 1.50 -17.32 2.69
CA GLU A 94 1.14 -16.84 4.03
C GLU A 94 -0.35 -16.52 4.05
N LYS A 95 -0.99 -16.60 5.22
CA LYS A 95 -2.44 -16.37 5.43
C LYS A 95 -2.96 -14.99 4.98
N GLU A 96 -2.13 -14.18 4.33
CA GLU A 96 -2.37 -12.81 3.89
C GLU A 96 -2.78 -12.70 2.41
N LEU A 97 -2.57 -13.73 1.58
CA LEU A 97 -2.92 -13.66 0.16
C LEU A 97 -4.37 -14.13 -0.09
N GLU A 98 -5.27 -13.18 -0.28
CA GLU A 98 -6.67 -13.43 -0.65
C GLU A 98 -6.87 -13.41 -2.19
N PRO A 99 -7.93 -14.05 -2.72
CA PRO A 99 -8.31 -13.85 -4.12
C PRO A 99 -8.65 -12.39 -4.40
N GLY A 100 -8.22 -11.86 -5.55
CA GLY A 100 -8.31 -10.43 -5.85
C GLY A 100 -7.57 -10.04 -7.13
N VAL A 101 -7.33 -8.74 -7.31
CA VAL A 101 -6.59 -8.20 -8.45
C VAL A 101 -5.59 -7.14 -8.02
N ILE A 102 -4.38 -7.24 -8.55
CA ILE A 102 -3.34 -6.23 -8.45
C ILE A 102 -3.33 -5.44 -9.75
N PHE A 103 -3.55 -4.13 -9.68
CA PHE A 103 -3.51 -3.22 -10.82
C PHE A 103 -2.23 -2.40 -10.82
N CYS A 104 -1.66 -2.22 -12.01
CA CYS A 104 -0.65 -1.20 -12.31
C CYS A 104 -1.30 -0.12 -13.18
N LEU A 105 -1.51 1.04 -12.59
CA LEU A 105 -2.20 2.18 -13.19
C LEU A 105 -1.22 3.31 -13.45
N LYS A 106 -1.24 3.90 -14.63
CA LYS A 106 -0.41 5.04 -14.98
C LYS A 106 -1.27 6.30 -15.01
N ASN A 107 -0.84 7.33 -14.29
CA ASN A 107 -1.45 8.64 -14.42
C ASN A 107 -1.04 9.28 -15.75
N ILE A 108 -2.01 9.62 -16.59
CA ILE A 108 -1.81 10.28 -17.90
C ILE A 108 -2.04 11.80 -17.85
N SER A 109 -2.70 12.29 -16.80
CA SER A 109 -3.05 13.70 -16.62
C SER A 109 -1.99 14.50 -15.84
N ALA A 110 -0.96 13.83 -15.31
CA ALA A 110 0.17 14.50 -14.67
C ALA A 110 0.94 15.37 -15.67
N LYS A 111 0.61 16.67 -15.73
CA LYS A 111 1.63 17.68 -16.00
C LYS A 111 2.67 17.49 -14.89
N ILE A 112 3.91 17.20 -15.27
CA ILE A 112 5.05 16.95 -14.39
C ILE A 112 5.24 18.20 -13.50
N ILE A 113 4.51 18.26 -12.39
CA ILE A 113 4.55 19.38 -11.46
C ILE A 113 4.87 18.75 -10.11
N GLN A 114 6.18 18.76 -9.86
CA GLN A 114 6.86 18.43 -8.61
C GLN A 114 7.15 16.95 -8.39
N LYS A 115 8.40 16.70 -8.02
CA LYS A 115 8.97 15.41 -7.68
C LYS A 115 8.22 14.89 -6.45
N THR A 116 7.20 14.06 -6.63
CA THR A 116 6.51 13.47 -5.49
C THR A 116 7.50 12.60 -4.72
N ALA A 117 7.26 12.40 -3.42
CA ALA A 117 8.08 11.50 -2.59
C ALA A 117 7.91 10.02 -2.99
N TYR A 118 7.08 9.71 -4.00
CA TYR A 118 6.76 8.37 -4.43
C TYR A 118 7.65 7.91 -5.59
N SER A 119 8.32 6.78 -5.39
CA SER A 119 9.40 6.33 -6.27
C SER A 119 8.96 5.70 -7.59
N LEU A 120 7.67 5.39 -7.75
CA LEU A 120 7.13 4.76 -8.96
C LEU A 120 6.33 5.71 -9.85
N GLU A 121 6.21 7.00 -9.49
CA GLU A 121 5.52 7.99 -10.32
C GLU A 121 6.02 7.92 -11.79
N PRO A 122 5.13 7.87 -12.80
CA PRO A 122 3.66 8.06 -12.76
C PRO A 122 2.83 6.77 -12.57
N HIS A 123 3.44 5.65 -12.16
CA HIS A 123 2.79 4.35 -12.02
C HIS A 123 2.41 4.05 -10.57
N TYR A 124 1.15 3.70 -10.34
CA TYR A 124 0.57 3.38 -9.05
C TYR A 124 0.19 1.90 -9.01
N LEU A 125 0.58 1.22 -7.94
CA LEU A 125 0.23 -0.18 -7.68
C LEU A 125 -0.85 -0.25 -6.61
N VAL A 126 -1.93 -0.98 -6.87
CA VAL A 126 -3.01 -1.18 -5.90
C VAL A 126 -3.47 -2.63 -5.92
N TYR A 127 -3.69 -3.18 -4.75
CA TYR A 127 -4.21 -4.54 -4.57
C TYR A 127 -5.61 -4.49 -3.97
N VAL A 128 -6.57 -5.05 -4.70
CA VAL A 128 -7.99 -5.11 -4.34
C VAL A 128 -8.41 -6.56 -4.17
N ALA A 129 -8.98 -6.91 -3.03
CA ALA A 129 -9.55 -8.24 -2.81
C ALA A 129 -10.82 -8.44 -3.65
N LYS A 130 -11.23 -9.70 -3.86
CA LYS A 130 -12.47 -10.04 -4.56
C LYS A 130 -13.72 -9.48 -3.89
N THR A 131 -13.66 -9.18 -2.59
CA THR A 131 -14.70 -8.48 -1.82
C THR A 131 -14.86 -7.00 -2.20
N GLY A 132 -13.90 -6.42 -2.93
CA GLY A 132 -13.83 -4.99 -3.21
C GLY A 132 -13.07 -4.17 -2.16
N GLU A 133 -12.51 -4.82 -1.14
CA GLU A 133 -11.67 -4.16 -0.13
C GLU A 133 -10.24 -3.88 -0.66
N ILE A 134 -9.68 -2.71 -0.35
CA ILE A 134 -8.28 -2.40 -0.64
C ILE A 134 -7.39 -3.12 0.38
N LYS A 135 -6.61 -4.10 -0.08
CA LYS A 135 -5.65 -4.82 0.77
C LYS A 135 -4.32 -4.09 0.87
N LEU A 136 -3.82 -3.57 -0.25
CA LEU A 136 -2.60 -2.76 -0.28
C LEU A 136 -2.82 -1.56 -1.19
N SER A 137 -2.48 -0.38 -0.69
CA SER A 137 -2.51 0.87 -1.46
C SER A 137 -1.15 1.14 -2.12
N PHE A 138 -1.09 2.18 -2.96
CA PHE A 138 0.16 2.57 -3.62
C PHE A 138 1.28 3.01 -2.66
N MET A 139 0.95 3.32 -1.41
CA MET A 139 1.95 3.58 -0.36
C MET A 139 2.79 2.35 -0.06
N GLN A 140 2.22 1.16 -0.21
CA GLN A 140 2.84 -0.13 0.10
C GLN A 140 3.33 -0.82 -1.18
N ALA A 141 3.76 -0.03 -2.17
CA ALA A 141 4.16 -0.55 -3.49
C ALA A 141 5.24 -1.64 -3.42
N LYS A 142 6.20 -1.54 -2.49
CA LYS A 142 7.21 -2.59 -2.30
C LYS A 142 6.57 -3.93 -1.90
N LYS A 143 5.65 -3.95 -0.94
CA LYS A 143 4.93 -5.18 -0.53
C LYS A 143 4.22 -5.81 -1.72
N ILE A 144 3.57 -4.99 -2.56
CA ILE A 144 2.91 -5.47 -3.78
C ILE A 144 3.94 -6.10 -4.73
N LEU A 145 5.08 -5.44 -4.97
CA LEU A 145 6.15 -5.98 -5.81
C LEU A 145 6.76 -7.27 -5.24
N ASP A 146 6.89 -7.38 -3.91
CA ASP A 146 7.39 -8.58 -3.24
C ASP A 146 6.44 -9.77 -3.44
N ILE A 147 5.12 -9.52 -3.34
CA ILE A 147 4.08 -10.51 -3.67
C ILE A 147 4.23 -10.96 -5.13
N LEU A 148 4.32 -10.01 -6.07
CA LEU A 148 4.48 -10.33 -7.50
C LEU A 148 5.73 -11.17 -7.76
N LYS A 149 6.86 -10.81 -7.15
CA LYS A 149 8.12 -11.55 -7.27
C LYS A 149 8.00 -12.97 -6.70
N LYS A 150 7.45 -13.12 -5.50
CA LYS A 150 7.31 -14.42 -4.83
C LYS A 150 6.42 -15.38 -5.63
N GLU A 151 5.29 -14.88 -6.12
CA GLU A 151 4.27 -15.70 -6.78
C GLU A 151 4.51 -15.93 -8.28
N CYS A 152 5.18 -15.00 -8.97
CA CYS A 152 5.27 -15.04 -10.44
C CYS A 152 6.66 -15.37 -11.00
N ILE A 153 7.77 -15.07 -10.30
CA ILE A 153 9.12 -15.11 -10.92
C ILE A 153 9.54 -16.50 -11.43
N ARG A 154 8.98 -17.58 -10.86
CA ARG A 154 9.30 -18.96 -11.23
C ARG A 154 8.38 -19.54 -12.30
N GLN A 155 7.32 -18.84 -12.70
CA GLN A 155 6.36 -19.32 -13.69
C GLN A 155 6.71 -18.83 -15.09
N LYS A 156 6.95 -19.79 -15.98
CA LYS A 156 7.24 -19.53 -17.40
C LYS A 156 6.02 -19.72 -18.30
N PHE A 157 4.98 -20.38 -17.80
CA PHE A 157 3.78 -20.73 -18.56
C PHE A 157 2.55 -20.25 -17.82
N ALA A 158 1.51 -19.94 -18.58
CA ALA A 158 0.24 -19.51 -18.02
C ALA A 158 -0.41 -20.63 -17.20
N ASP A 159 -1.03 -20.26 -16.09
CA ASP A 159 -1.74 -21.19 -15.21
C ASP A 159 -3.09 -21.56 -15.82
N GLN A 160 -3.17 -22.75 -16.43
CA GLN A 160 -4.37 -23.21 -17.11
C GLN A 160 -5.58 -23.30 -16.17
N ALA A 161 -5.38 -23.72 -14.92
CA ALA A 161 -6.47 -23.80 -13.96
C ALA A 161 -7.03 -22.41 -13.60
N ALA A 162 -6.15 -21.40 -13.54
CA ALA A 162 -6.57 -20.02 -13.35
C ALA A 162 -7.33 -19.48 -14.58
N ILE A 163 -6.86 -19.80 -15.80
CA ILE A 163 -7.54 -19.43 -17.06
C ILE A 163 -8.96 -20.01 -17.10
N ASP A 164 -9.12 -21.30 -16.82
CA ASP A 164 -10.41 -21.96 -16.91
C ASP A 164 -11.42 -21.36 -15.92
N ARG A 165 -10.99 -21.07 -14.68
CA ARG A 165 -11.82 -20.40 -13.66
C ARG A 165 -12.18 -18.97 -14.07
N PHE A 166 -11.21 -18.22 -14.57
CA PHE A 166 -11.41 -16.85 -15.03
C PHE A 166 -12.43 -16.79 -16.18
N ASN A 167 -12.31 -17.69 -17.15
CA ASN A 167 -13.22 -17.76 -18.29
C ASN A 167 -14.64 -18.18 -17.87
N GLN A 168 -14.77 -19.05 -16.88
CA GLN A 168 -16.08 -19.40 -16.29
C GLN A 168 -16.73 -18.20 -15.59
N GLU A 169 -15.95 -17.41 -14.84
CA GLU A 169 -16.46 -16.25 -14.12
C GLU A 169 -16.80 -15.08 -15.06
N THR A 170 -15.97 -14.85 -16.08
CA THR A 170 -16.10 -13.71 -17.01
C THR A 170 -16.82 -14.03 -18.31
N HIS A 171 -17.31 -15.25 -18.48
CA HIS A 171 -17.87 -15.74 -19.75
C HIS A 171 -16.93 -15.50 -20.95
N ASP A 172 -15.69 -15.99 -20.84
CA ASP A 172 -14.60 -15.74 -21.79
C ASP A 172 -14.33 -14.23 -21.98
N ALA A 173 -14.10 -13.51 -20.88
CA ALA A 173 -13.79 -12.08 -20.87
C ALA A 173 -14.92 -11.14 -21.39
N LYS A 174 -16.14 -11.65 -21.59
CA LYS A 174 -17.28 -10.84 -22.04
C LYS A 174 -17.90 -10.01 -20.92
N ASP A 175 -17.94 -10.56 -19.71
CA ASP A 175 -18.43 -9.87 -18.52
C ASP A 175 -17.29 -9.62 -17.56
N MET A 176 -16.77 -8.39 -17.59
CA MET A 176 -15.71 -7.90 -16.70
C MET A 176 -16.25 -7.01 -15.58
N SER A 177 -17.56 -7.07 -15.29
CA SER A 177 -18.20 -6.13 -14.36
C SER A 177 -17.56 -6.15 -12.96
N ILE A 178 -17.18 -7.33 -12.47
CA ILE A 178 -16.49 -7.51 -11.18
C ILE A 178 -15.14 -6.77 -11.18
N TYR A 179 -14.32 -7.03 -12.19
CA TYR A 179 -12.99 -6.42 -12.30
C TYR A 179 -13.04 -4.93 -12.62
N ARG A 180 -14.06 -4.48 -13.34
CA ARG A 180 -14.35 -3.07 -13.53
C ARG A 180 -14.64 -2.41 -12.19
N ALA A 181 -15.54 -2.96 -11.38
CA ALA A 181 -15.82 -2.42 -10.05
C ALA A 181 -14.56 -2.38 -9.16
N SER A 182 -13.72 -3.42 -9.21
CA SER A 182 -12.42 -3.42 -8.50
C SER A 182 -11.47 -2.34 -8.99
N LEU A 183 -11.43 -2.07 -10.30
CA LEU A 183 -10.64 -0.99 -10.89
C LEU A 183 -11.15 0.38 -10.41
N GLU A 184 -12.47 0.58 -10.36
CA GLU A 184 -13.06 1.82 -9.84
C GLU A 184 -12.64 2.05 -8.38
N THR A 185 -12.75 1.03 -7.53
CA THR A 185 -12.27 1.09 -6.13
C THR A 185 -10.78 1.42 -6.05
N ALA A 186 -9.95 0.80 -6.89
CA ALA A 186 -8.51 1.06 -6.91
C ALA A 186 -8.20 2.53 -7.24
N ILE A 187 -8.86 3.10 -8.25
CA ILE A 187 -8.69 4.50 -8.66
C ILE A 187 -9.15 5.43 -7.53
N TYR A 188 -10.32 5.20 -6.94
CA TYR A 188 -10.80 6.02 -5.82
C TYR A 188 -9.87 5.96 -4.61
N SER A 189 -9.26 4.81 -4.34
CA SER A 189 -8.25 4.67 -3.29
C SER A 189 -7.03 5.54 -3.55
N ILE A 190 -6.53 5.59 -4.80
CA ILE A 190 -5.39 6.45 -5.16
C ILE A 190 -5.74 7.92 -4.95
N ILE A 191 -6.89 8.35 -5.48
CA ILE A 191 -7.34 9.75 -5.37
C ILE A 191 -7.50 10.14 -3.90
N GLY A 192 -8.22 9.34 -3.10
CA GLY A 192 -8.45 9.63 -1.68
C GLY A 192 -7.15 9.71 -0.87
N LYS A 193 -6.19 8.81 -1.13
CA LYS A 193 -4.89 8.81 -0.44
C LYS A 193 -3.98 9.98 -0.85
N GLU A 194 -4.07 10.45 -2.10
CA GLU A 194 -3.39 11.66 -2.56
C GLU A 194 -4.03 12.93 -1.95
N GLU A 195 -5.36 12.97 -1.82
CA GLU A 195 -6.07 14.05 -1.11
C GLU A 195 -5.69 14.11 0.38
N GLU A 196 -5.68 12.97 1.07
CA GLU A 196 -5.22 12.85 2.47
C GLU A 196 -3.81 13.43 2.65
N LYS A 197 -2.86 13.02 1.79
CA LYS A 197 -1.49 13.56 1.78
C LYS A 197 -1.45 15.06 1.53
N GLY A 198 -2.25 15.55 0.59
CA GLY A 198 -2.35 16.98 0.31
C GLY A 198 -2.83 17.77 1.53
N VAL A 199 -3.80 17.24 2.27
CA VAL A 199 -4.30 17.82 3.52
C VAL A 199 -3.25 17.76 4.63
N GLU A 200 -2.56 16.65 4.84
CA GLU A 200 -1.48 16.53 5.83
C GLU A 200 -0.35 17.55 5.56
N SER A 201 -0.02 17.78 4.29
CA SER A 201 0.96 18.79 3.90
C SER A 201 0.54 20.20 4.34
N LEU A 202 -0.75 20.51 4.48
CA LEU A 202 -1.24 21.80 4.99
C LEU A 202 -0.84 22.04 6.45
N PHE A 203 -0.71 20.96 7.24
CA PHE A 203 -0.38 21.03 8.66
C PHE A 203 1.14 20.97 8.93
N SER A 204 1.95 20.76 7.89
CA SER A 204 3.42 20.75 7.97
C SER A 204 4.02 22.16 7.79
N ARG A 205 5.06 22.50 8.56
CA ARG A 205 5.77 23.79 8.43
C ARG A 205 6.57 23.82 7.12
N GLY A 206 6.02 24.40 6.05
CA GLY A 206 6.71 24.48 4.75
C GLY A 206 5.94 25.09 3.58
N GLY A 207 4.63 25.30 3.71
CA GLY A 207 3.81 25.94 2.67
C GLY A 207 3.01 24.93 1.85
N THR A 208 1.81 25.36 1.47
CA THR A 208 0.78 24.58 0.78
C THR A 208 1.18 24.18 -0.64
N VAL A 209 1.19 22.88 -0.94
CA VAL A 209 1.04 22.36 -2.31
C VAL A 209 -0.42 21.97 -2.51
N LEU A 210 -1.31 22.96 -2.57
CA LEU A 210 -2.64 22.76 -3.13
C LEU A 210 -2.52 22.85 -4.65
N SER A 211 -2.04 21.78 -5.27
CA SER A 211 -2.15 21.60 -6.72
C SER A 211 -3.65 21.48 -7.03
N LYS A 212 -4.23 22.58 -7.50
CA LYS A 212 -5.64 22.75 -7.90
C LYS A 212 -6.08 21.86 -9.09
N GLU A 213 -5.25 20.88 -9.46
CA GLU A 213 -5.45 19.88 -10.51
C GLU A 213 -5.30 18.47 -9.91
N MET A 214 -5.82 18.24 -8.69
CA MET A 214 -6.00 16.88 -8.16
C MET A 214 -6.96 16.11 -9.07
N PHE A 215 -6.60 14.86 -9.37
CA PHE A 215 -7.27 13.93 -10.28
C PHE A 215 -8.78 14.17 -10.46
N LYS A 216 -9.23 14.36 -11.69
CA LYS A 216 -10.62 14.57 -12.07
C LYS A 216 -11.44 13.27 -12.06
N GLY A 217 -10.80 12.11 -12.16
CA GLY A 217 -11.48 10.81 -12.08
C GLY A 217 -10.77 9.69 -12.84
N MET A 218 -11.51 8.65 -13.24
CA MET A 218 -10.96 7.47 -13.92
C MET A 218 -10.29 7.77 -15.26
N GLU A 219 -10.71 8.84 -15.94
CA GLU A 219 -10.16 9.28 -17.22
C GLU A 219 -8.70 9.72 -17.13
N ASP A 220 -8.19 9.98 -15.92
CA ASP A 220 -6.80 10.38 -15.69
C ASP A 220 -5.86 9.18 -15.53
N PHE A 221 -6.38 7.96 -15.54
CA PHE A 221 -5.60 6.74 -15.36
C PHE A 221 -5.72 5.79 -16.54
N GLU A 222 -4.57 5.23 -16.93
CA GLU A 222 -4.45 4.17 -17.92
C GLU A 222 -4.04 2.86 -17.24
N VAL A 223 -4.69 1.76 -17.61
CA VAL A 223 -4.32 0.42 -17.10
C VAL A 223 -3.11 -0.08 -17.89
N VAL A 224 -1.95 -0.15 -17.24
CA VAL A 224 -0.72 -0.68 -17.86
C VAL A 224 -0.75 -2.20 -17.85
N CYS A 225 -1.00 -2.80 -16.70
CA CYS A 225 -1.18 -4.24 -16.55
C CYS A 225 -1.93 -4.59 -15.28
N TYR A 226 -2.41 -5.83 -15.19
CA TYR A 226 -3.04 -6.34 -13.97
C TYR A 226 -2.80 -7.84 -13.76
N LEU A 227 -2.73 -8.27 -12.51
CA LEU A 227 -2.62 -9.68 -12.12
C LEU A 227 -3.88 -10.07 -11.35
N VAL A 228 -4.59 -11.07 -11.85
CA VAL A 228 -5.73 -11.66 -11.14
C VAL A 228 -5.25 -12.85 -10.33
N LEU A 229 -5.55 -12.83 -9.03
CA LEU A 229 -5.29 -13.89 -8.09
C LEU A 229 -6.60 -14.65 -7.83
N ILE A 230 -6.60 -15.96 -8.10
CA ILE A 230 -7.78 -16.85 -8.07
C ILE A 230 -7.63 -17.92 -7.00
#